data_AF-H2ESJ3-F1
#
_entry.id   AF-H2ESJ3-F1
#
_cell.length_a   1.000
_cell.length_b   1.000
_cell.length_c   1.000
_cell.angle_alpha   90.00
_cell.angle_beta   90.00
_cell.angle_gamma   90.00
#
_symmetry.space_group_name_H-M   'P 1'
#
loop_
_entity.id
_entity.type
_entity.pdbx_description
1 polymer ?
#
loop_
_entity_poly.entity_id
_entity_poly.type
_entity_poly.pdbx_seq_one_letter_code
_entity_poly.pdbx_strand_id
1 'polypeptide(L)'
;MVASKCASREPATSPGKNRKGRISSKYTLHQRQVDPKTGRTYEPLLTCIANLLTCGLYYVTHHNNPPVNCYCVETSSVASNQLLVEYMSRFPIMSSKRLNFEDWAKVHQMNLSKEHLAAEGKAIIKQLKAGMNTGRSSFTWEHAFIRKKSSWVSHDSNDIRVDFLWNAIPVSNYRLIYSYMLGNFTLW
;
A
#
# COMPACT_ATOMS: atom_id res chain seq x y z
N MET A 1 -10.26 36.47 66.66
CA MET A 1 -9.36 36.29 65.50
C MET A 1 -9.83 35.06 64.75
N VAL A 2 -10.52 35.23 63.62
CA VAL A 2 -11.07 34.14 62.82
C VAL A 2 -10.05 33.81 61.73
N ALA A 3 -9.40 32.65 61.83
CA ALA A 3 -8.44 32.20 60.83
C ALA A 3 -9.18 31.63 59.62
N SER A 4 -9.09 32.34 58.49
CA SER A 4 -9.65 31.95 57.21
C SER A 4 -8.87 30.73 56.66
N LYS A 5 -9.58 29.63 56.41
CA LYS A 5 -9.02 28.39 55.85
C LYS A 5 -8.89 28.57 54.33
N CYS A 6 -7.67 28.78 53.83
CA CYS A 6 -7.39 28.76 52.39
C CYS A 6 -7.68 27.37 51.82
N ALA A 7 -8.70 27.26 50.96
CA ALA A 7 -8.96 26.08 50.17
C ALA A 7 -7.86 25.90 49.13
N SER A 8 -7.09 24.82 49.24
CA SER A 8 -6.14 24.38 48.21
C SER A 8 -6.91 24.00 46.94
N ARG A 9 -6.75 24.76 45.86
CA ARG A 9 -7.24 24.39 44.52
C ARG A 9 -6.45 23.18 44.02
N GLU A 10 -7.13 22.09 43.71
CA GLU A 10 -6.55 20.99 42.94
C GLU A 10 -6.13 21.49 41.55
N PRO A 11 -4.98 21.03 41.02
CA PRO A 11 -4.55 21.42 39.69
C PRO A 11 -5.49 20.80 38.66
N ALA A 12 -6.16 21.67 37.88
CA ALA A 12 -6.94 21.24 36.73
C ALA A 12 -6.02 20.48 35.76
N THR A 13 -6.23 19.17 35.65
CA THR A 13 -5.63 18.35 34.59
C THR A 13 -6.25 18.79 33.28
N SER A 14 -5.50 19.58 32.51
CA SER A 14 -5.88 19.91 31.15
C SER A 14 -5.93 18.61 30.35
N PRO A 15 -7.04 18.29 29.65
CA PRO A 15 -7.09 17.10 28.82
C PRO A 15 -6.03 17.28 27.74
N GLY A 16 -4.99 16.44 27.77
CA GLY A 16 -3.93 16.45 26.77
C GLY A 16 -4.57 16.41 25.39
N LYS A 17 -4.18 17.34 24.51
CA LYS A 17 -4.63 17.37 23.12
C LYS A 17 -4.30 16.01 22.50
N ASN A 18 -5.28 15.11 22.42
CA ASN A 18 -5.15 13.88 21.65
C ASN A 18 -4.89 14.29 20.21
N ARG A 19 -3.63 14.21 19.78
CA ARG A 19 -3.30 14.34 18.35
C ARG A 19 -4.11 13.24 17.67
N LYS A 20 -5.11 13.61 16.86
CA LYS A 20 -5.86 12.65 16.05
C LYS A 20 -4.82 11.85 15.26
N GLY A 21 -4.67 10.57 15.59
CA GLY A 21 -3.74 9.69 14.87
C GLY A 21 -4.11 9.70 13.39
N ARG A 22 -3.16 10.08 12.54
CA ARG A 22 -3.33 10.03 11.09
C ARG A 22 -3.32 8.57 10.68
N ILE A 23 -4.42 8.11 10.07
CA ILE A 23 -4.46 6.80 9.43
C ILE A 23 -4.12 6.98 7.95
N SER A 24 -3.17 6.21 7.44
CA SER A 24 -2.86 6.24 6.00
C SER A 24 -2.41 4.89 5.46
N SER A 25 -2.82 4.63 4.21
CA SER A 25 -2.40 3.46 3.44
C SER A 25 -1.20 3.84 2.57
N LYS A 26 -0.12 3.06 2.67
CA LYS A 26 1.10 3.25 1.87
C LYS A 26 1.55 1.92 1.27
N TYR A 27 2.01 1.96 0.03
CA TYR A 27 2.69 0.84 -0.62
C TYR A 27 4.10 1.26 -1.03
N THR A 28 5.08 0.38 -0.84
CA THR A 28 6.47 0.61 -1.25
C THR A 28 7.06 -0.58 -1.99
N LEU A 29 7.72 -0.32 -3.10
CA LEU A 29 8.51 -1.30 -3.84
C LEU A 29 9.97 -0.88 -3.82
N HIS A 30 10.80 -1.62 -3.10
CA HIS A 30 12.26 -1.41 -3.09
C HIS A 30 12.92 -2.44 -4.01
N GLN A 31 13.80 -1.98 -4.91
CA GLN A 31 14.56 -2.82 -5.82
C GLN A 31 16.01 -2.34 -5.87
N ARG A 32 16.99 -3.25 -5.89
CA ARG A 32 18.41 -2.88 -6.07
C ARG A 32 18.58 -2.07 -7.36
N GLN A 33 19.49 -1.10 -7.38
CA GLN A 33 19.72 -0.32 -8.61
C GLN A 33 20.22 -1.19 -9.76
N VAL A 34 21.13 -2.11 -9.46
CA VAL A 34 21.78 -2.97 -10.44
C VAL A 34 21.61 -4.43 -10.07
N ASP A 35 21.33 -5.26 -11.07
CA ASP A 35 21.34 -6.71 -10.93
C ASP A 35 22.78 -7.21 -10.72
N PRO A 36 23.08 -7.90 -9.60
CA PRO A 36 24.43 -8.39 -9.32
C PRO A 36 24.92 -9.43 -10.33
N LYS A 37 24.03 -10.13 -11.05
CA LYS A 37 24.39 -11.17 -12.02
C LYS A 37 24.63 -10.59 -13.41
N THR A 38 23.74 -9.71 -13.85
CA THR A 38 23.75 -9.22 -15.24
C THR A 38 24.37 -7.82 -15.39
N GLY A 39 24.60 -7.10 -14.29
CA GLY A 39 25.09 -5.72 -14.29
C GLY A 39 24.08 -4.71 -14.87
N ARG A 40 22.83 -5.13 -15.12
CA ARG A 40 21.80 -4.26 -15.73
C ARG A 40 21.11 -3.42 -14.66
N THR A 41 20.80 -2.18 -15.00
CA THR A 41 20.02 -1.29 -14.13
C THR A 41 18.53 -1.65 -14.17
N TYR A 42 17.88 -1.52 -13.01
CA TYR A 42 16.42 -1.63 -12.87
C TYR A 42 15.70 -0.29 -13.13
N GLU A 43 16.42 0.80 -13.36
CA GLU A 43 15.86 2.15 -13.52
C GLU A 43 14.73 2.23 -14.57
N PRO A 44 14.87 1.70 -15.81
CA PRO A 44 13.84 1.86 -16.81
C PRO A 44 12.53 1.15 -16.40
N LEU A 45 12.66 -0.04 -15.81
CA LEU A 45 11.52 -0.81 -15.32
C LEU A 45 10.81 -0.09 -14.18
N LEU A 46 11.57 0.40 -13.20
CA LEU A 46 11.01 1.06 -12.02
C LEU A 46 10.43 2.44 -12.37
N THR A 47 10.98 3.12 -13.37
CA THR A 47 10.40 4.34 -13.95
C THR A 47 9.07 4.06 -14.62
N CYS A 48 8.95 2.99 -15.40
CA CYS A 48 7.66 2.58 -15.99
C CYS A 48 6.61 2.30 -14.90
N ILE A 49 6.99 1.64 -13.81
CA ILE A 49 6.09 1.36 -12.68
C ILE A 49 5.67 2.66 -11.97
N ALA A 50 6.63 3.56 -11.71
CA ALA A 50 6.36 4.85 -11.08
C ALA A 50 5.38 5.69 -11.92
N ASN A 51 5.59 5.76 -13.24
CA ASN A 51 4.71 6.45 -14.17
C ASN A 51 3.31 5.81 -14.21
N LEU A 52 3.23 4.47 -14.25
CA LEU A 52 1.96 3.73 -14.22
C LEU A 52 1.12 4.08 -12.99
N LEU A 53 1.76 4.19 -11.82
CA LEU A 53 1.10 4.50 -10.56
C LEU A 53 1.00 6.01 -10.28
N THR A 54 1.46 6.85 -11.21
CA THR A 54 1.53 8.31 -11.09
C THR A 54 2.24 8.77 -9.81
N CYS A 55 3.33 8.11 -9.46
CA CYS A 55 4.12 8.40 -8.26
C CYS A 55 5.61 8.58 -8.56
N GLY A 56 6.38 9.00 -7.56
CA GLY A 56 7.80 9.28 -7.70
C GLY A 56 8.66 8.01 -7.63
N LEU A 57 9.80 8.05 -8.34
CA LEU A 57 10.90 7.11 -8.18
C LEU A 57 11.97 7.75 -7.26
N TYR A 58 12.23 7.11 -6.13
CA TYR A 58 13.17 7.59 -5.12
C TYR A 58 14.45 6.75 -5.12
N TYR A 59 15.55 7.38 -4.71
CA TYR A 59 16.84 6.75 -4.51
C TYR A 59 17.04 6.52 -3.02
N VAL A 60 17.30 5.26 -2.63
CA VAL A 60 17.44 4.86 -1.23
C VAL A 60 18.70 4.04 -1.07
N THR A 61 19.57 4.44 -0.14
CA THR A 61 20.70 3.62 0.28
C THR A 61 20.34 2.88 1.56
N HIS A 62 20.37 1.55 1.51
CA HIS A 62 20.29 0.72 2.71
C HIS A 62 21.67 0.60 3.31
N HIS A 63 21.82 1.02 4.57
CA HIS A 63 23.07 0.97 5.34
C HIS A 63 23.37 -0.45 5.85
N ASN A 64 23.35 -1.41 4.94
CA ASN A 64 23.88 -2.75 5.18
C ASN A 64 25.42 -2.73 5.12
N ASN A 65 26.06 -3.85 5.44
CA ASN A 65 27.50 -4.03 5.25
C ASN A 65 27.76 -5.12 4.18
N PRO A 66 28.11 -4.77 2.92
CA PRO A 66 28.29 -3.41 2.37
C PRO A 66 26.96 -2.69 2.09
N PRO A 67 26.97 -1.35 1.94
CA PRO A 67 25.77 -0.58 1.60
C PRO A 67 25.17 -1.01 0.26
N VAL A 68 23.84 -0.95 0.17
CA VAL A 68 23.11 -1.34 -1.05
C VAL A 68 22.25 -0.18 -1.52
N ASN A 69 22.53 0.32 -2.72
CA ASN A 69 21.71 1.34 -3.37
C ASN A 69 20.51 0.70 -4.06
N CYS A 70 19.34 1.30 -3.84
CA CYS A 70 18.05 0.84 -4.31
C CYS A 70 17.23 1.98 -4.93
N TYR A 71 16.39 1.60 -5.88
CA TYR A 71 15.23 2.37 -6.29
C TYR A 71 14.04 2.06 -5.36
N CYS A 72 13.21 3.05 -5.08
CA CYS A 72 11.98 2.92 -4.33
C CYS A 72 10.81 3.57 -5.09
N VAL A 73 9.76 2.81 -5.36
CA VAL A 73 8.47 3.34 -5.83
C VAL A 73 7.52 3.35 -4.63
N GLU A 74 6.89 4.49 -4.37
CA GLU A 74 6.00 4.65 -3.22
C GLU A 74 4.66 5.25 -3.63
N THR A 75 3.56 4.63 -3.21
CA THR A 75 2.23 5.24 -3.28
C THR A 75 1.82 5.71 -1.89
N SER A 76 1.43 6.98 -1.80
CA SER A 76 1.02 7.63 -0.55
C SER A 76 -0.15 8.60 -0.73
N SER A 77 -0.48 8.94 -1.98
CA SER A 77 -1.63 9.78 -2.31
C SER A 77 -2.86 8.91 -2.55
N VAL A 78 -4.05 9.51 -2.40
CA VAL A 78 -5.32 8.83 -2.68
C VAL A 78 -5.36 8.33 -4.13
N ALA A 79 -4.92 9.15 -5.09
CA ALA A 79 -4.92 8.80 -6.51
C ALA A 79 -3.96 7.64 -6.84
N SER A 80 -2.71 7.69 -6.36
CA SER A 80 -1.74 6.62 -6.61
C SER A 80 -2.15 5.30 -5.96
N ASN A 81 -2.72 5.34 -4.75
CA ASN A 81 -3.27 4.17 -4.09
C ASN A 81 -4.48 3.59 -4.85
N GLN A 82 -5.34 4.45 -5.39
CA GLN A 82 -6.49 4.03 -6.18
C GLN A 82 -6.06 3.30 -7.46
N LEU A 83 -5.09 3.83 -8.20
CA LEU A 83 -4.49 3.16 -9.36
C LEU A 83 -3.87 1.81 -9.00
N LEU A 84 -3.21 1.72 -7.84
CA LEU A 84 -2.67 0.47 -7.35
C LEU A 84 -3.76 -0.58 -7.08
N VAL A 85 -4.87 -0.17 -6.45
CA VAL A 85 -6.04 -1.04 -6.22
C VAL A 85 -6.58 -1.55 -7.56
N GLU A 86 -6.84 -0.66 -8.51
CA GLU A 86 -7.36 -1.02 -9.84
C GLU A 86 -6.45 -2.00 -10.57
N TYR A 87 -5.14 -1.75 -10.55
CA TYR A 87 -4.15 -2.63 -11.16
C TYR A 87 -4.15 -4.03 -10.52
N MET A 88 -4.08 -4.10 -9.19
CA MET A 88 -3.98 -5.37 -8.47
C MET A 88 -5.30 -6.15 -8.40
N SER A 89 -6.44 -5.48 -8.51
CA SER A 89 -7.74 -6.13 -8.69
C SER A 89 -7.86 -6.79 -10.07
N ARG A 90 -7.33 -6.14 -11.12
CA ARG A 90 -7.30 -6.70 -12.48
C ARG A 90 -6.25 -7.79 -12.65
N PHE A 91 -5.12 -7.66 -11.95
CA PHE A 91 -4.03 -8.63 -11.93
C PHE A 91 -3.78 -9.14 -10.50
N PRO A 92 -4.62 -10.08 -10.02
CA PRO A 92 -4.58 -10.54 -8.63
C PRO A 92 -3.22 -11.14 -8.25
N ILE A 93 -2.71 -10.78 -7.09
CA ILE A 93 -1.49 -11.39 -6.52
C ILE A 93 -1.77 -12.87 -6.22
N MET A 94 -0.89 -13.79 -6.66
CA MET A 94 -1.11 -15.24 -6.48
C MET A 94 -0.47 -15.79 -5.19
N SER A 95 0.34 -15.00 -4.50
CA SER A 95 0.95 -15.37 -3.22
C SER A 95 0.10 -14.95 -2.03
N SER A 96 0.48 -15.37 -0.82
CA SER A 96 -0.10 -14.91 0.44
C SER A 96 -0.05 -13.38 0.65
N LYS A 97 0.78 -12.68 -0.13
CA LYS A 97 0.83 -11.21 -0.18
C LYS A 97 -0.50 -10.61 -0.67
N ARG A 98 -1.31 -11.36 -1.42
CA ARG A 98 -2.67 -10.98 -1.80
C ARG A 98 -3.52 -10.60 -0.59
N LEU A 99 -3.47 -11.40 0.47
CA LEU A 99 -4.25 -11.14 1.67
C LEU A 99 -3.78 -9.83 2.35
N ASN A 100 -2.50 -9.43 2.23
CA ASN A 100 -2.05 -8.12 2.72
C ASN A 100 -2.58 -6.98 1.86
N PHE A 101 -2.60 -7.18 0.54
CA PHE A 101 -3.21 -6.23 -0.38
C PHE A 101 -4.71 -6.06 -0.12
N GLU A 102 -5.46 -7.14 0.12
CA GLU A 102 -6.90 -7.07 0.40
C GLU A 102 -7.21 -6.28 1.68
N ASP A 103 -6.49 -6.56 2.78
CA ASP A 103 -6.63 -5.79 4.02
C ASP A 103 -6.25 -4.32 3.80
N TRP A 104 -5.15 -4.07 3.09
CA TRP A 104 -4.68 -2.71 2.76
C TRP A 104 -5.68 -1.93 1.89
N ALA A 105 -6.26 -2.58 0.87
CA ALA A 105 -7.24 -2.02 -0.05
C ALA A 105 -8.55 -1.72 0.69
N LYS A 106 -8.97 -2.58 1.62
CA LYS A 106 -10.11 -2.33 2.49
C LYS A 106 -9.89 -1.07 3.35
N VAL A 107 -8.71 -0.91 3.94
CA VAL A 107 -8.39 0.32 4.70
C VAL A 107 -8.34 1.55 3.80
N HIS A 108 -7.83 1.43 2.56
CA HIS A 108 -7.89 2.53 1.59
C HIS A 108 -9.35 2.92 1.28
N GLN A 109 -10.26 1.97 1.11
CA GLN A 109 -11.68 2.25 0.93
C GLN A 109 -12.30 2.95 2.15
N MET A 110 -11.97 2.52 3.37
CA MET A 110 -12.39 3.19 4.61
C MET A 110 -11.83 4.61 4.74
N ASN A 111 -10.66 4.89 4.13
CA ASN A 111 -10.09 6.23 4.05
C ASN A 111 -10.91 7.13 3.10
N LEU A 112 -11.41 6.57 2.00
CA LEU A 112 -12.29 7.25 1.04
C LEU A 112 -13.66 7.57 1.67
N SER A 113 -14.30 6.59 2.31
CA SER A 113 -15.62 6.74 2.94
C SER A 113 -15.61 7.50 4.27
N LYS A 114 -14.42 7.90 4.76
CA LYS A 114 -14.22 8.59 6.05
C LYS A 114 -14.56 7.78 7.30
N GLU A 115 -14.84 6.48 7.16
CA GLU A 115 -15.10 5.57 8.28
C GLU A 115 -13.94 5.50 9.28
N HIS A 116 -12.70 5.65 8.81
CA HIS A 116 -11.50 5.70 9.66
C HIS A 116 -11.51 6.82 10.73
N LEU A 117 -12.40 7.81 10.62
CA LEU A 117 -12.57 8.85 11.63
C LEU A 117 -13.35 8.36 12.86
N ALA A 118 -14.28 7.41 12.67
CA ALA A 118 -15.13 6.84 13.70
C ALA A 118 -14.38 5.83 14.60
N ALA A 119 -14.85 5.63 15.82
CA ALA A 119 -14.24 4.68 16.77
C ALA A 119 -14.31 3.23 16.25
N GLU A 120 -15.45 2.85 15.67
CA GLU A 120 -15.67 1.54 15.06
C GLU A 120 -14.73 1.29 13.88
N GLY A 121 -14.62 2.28 12.96
CA GLY A 121 -13.69 2.20 11.84
C GLY A 121 -12.23 2.06 12.29
N LYS A 122 -11.82 2.77 13.34
CA LYS A 122 -10.48 2.62 13.94
C LYS A 122 -10.26 1.23 14.54
N ALA A 123 -11.26 0.65 15.19
CA ALA A 123 -11.17 -0.69 15.75
C ALA A 123 -10.99 -1.75 14.65
N ILE A 124 -11.76 -1.64 13.55
CA ILE A 124 -11.63 -2.49 12.36
C ILE A 124 -10.24 -2.34 11.75
N ILE A 125 -9.76 -1.11 11.53
CA ILE A 125 -8.44 -0.86 10.94
C ILE A 125 -7.32 -1.44 11.83
N LYS A 126 -7.45 -1.31 13.15
CA LYS A 126 -6.50 -1.90 14.11
C LYS A 126 -6.47 -3.44 13.99
N GLN A 127 -7.62 -4.07 13.85
CA GLN A 127 -7.72 -5.52 13.66
C GLN A 127 -7.09 -5.95 12.33
N LEU A 128 -7.41 -5.26 11.23
CA LEU A 128 -6.81 -5.53 9.91
C LEU A 128 -5.29 -5.38 9.96
N LYS A 129 -4.79 -4.27 10.51
CA LYS A 129 -3.34 -4.01 10.66
C LYS A 129 -2.64 -5.09 11.49
N ALA A 130 -3.27 -5.61 12.53
CA ALA A 130 -2.71 -6.69 13.35
C ALA A 130 -2.56 -8.01 12.57
N GLY A 131 -3.43 -8.26 11.59
CA GLY A 131 -3.38 -9.44 10.72
C GLY A 131 -2.53 -9.29 9.45
N MET A 132 -1.83 -8.17 9.27
CA MET A 132 -0.98 -7.92 8.12
C MET A 132 0.48 -8.35 8.36
N ASN A 133 1.17 -8.67 7.25
CA ASN A 133 2.61 -8.94 7.22
C ASN A 133 2.99 -10.05 8.22
N THR A 134 3.92 -9.78 9.14
CA THR A 134 4.38 -10.75 10.15
C THR A 134 3.32 -11.08 11.21
N GLY A 135 2.26 -10.29 11.33
CA GLY A 135 1.15 -10.55 12.24
C GLY A 135 0.16 -11.60 11.73
N ARG A 136 0.29 -12.06 10.47
CA ARG A 136 -0.63 -13.04 9.90
C ARG A 136 -0.25 -14.48 10.30
N SER A 137 -1.20 -15.15 10.95
CA SER A 137 -1.08 -16.58 11.32
C SER A 137 -1.93 -17.52 10.45
N SER A 138 -2.95 -17.02 9.76
CA SER A 138 -3.82 -17.82 8.88
C SER A 138 -3.58 -17.50 7.41
N PHE A 139 -3.51 -18.54 6.58
CA PHE A 139 -3.34 -18.41 5.12
C PHE A 139 -4.41 -19.22 4.42
N THR A 140 -5.09 -18.60 3.47
CA THR A 140 -5.99 -19.26 2.54
C THR A 140 -5.35 -19.28 1.16
N TRP A 141 -5.53 -20.39 0.43
CA TRP A 141 -5.02 -20.58 -0.92
C TRP A 141 -6.14 -20.67 -1.97
N GLU A 142 -7.38 -20.37 -1.58
CA GLU A 142 -8.56 -20.42 -2.44
C GLU A 142 -8.33 -19.70 -3.77
N HIS A 143 -7.62 -18.57 -3.74
CA HIS A 143 -7.28 -17.80 -4.94
C HIS A 143 -6.37 -18.52 -5.93
N ALA A 144 -5.51 -19.44 -5.46
CA ALA A 144 -4.65 -20.23 -6.33
C ALA A 144 -5.44 -21.28 -7.14
N PHE A 145 -6.61 -21.69 -6.64
CA PHE A 145 -7.46 -22.71 -7.28
C PHE A 145 -8.49 -22.14 -8.26
N ILE A 146 -8.74 -20.82 -8.26
CA ILE A 146 -9.70 -20.15 -9.17
C ILE A 146 -9.32 -20.34 -10.66
N ARG A 147 -8.05 -20.66 -10.97
CA ARG A 147 -7.54 -20.76 -12.35
C ARG A 147 -8.14 -21.90 -13.20
N LYS A 148 -8.98 -22.79 -12.66
CA LYS A 148 -9.72 -23.78 -13.48
C LYS A 148 -11.06 -23.28 -14.05
N LYS A 149 -11.54 -22.08 -13.69
CA LYS A 149 -12.79 -21.52 -14.23
C LYS A 149 -12.65 -20.03 -14.57
N SER A 150 -12.14 -19.73 -15.76
CA SER A 150 -12.61 -18.56 -16.52
C SER A 150 -12.13 -18.69 -17.96
N SER A 151 -13.07 -19.02 -18.85
CA SER A 151 -13.01 -18.66 -20.26
C SER A 151 -12.88 -17.14 -20.36
N TRP A 152 -11.94 -16.67 -21.17
CA TRP A 152 -11.73 -15.26 -21.46
C TRP A 152 -13.06 -14.57 -21.81
N VAL A 153 -13.51 -13.66 -20.94
CA VAL A 153 -14.65 -12.79 -21.25
C VAL A 153 -14.08 -11.59 -21.99
N SER A 154 -14.34 -11.52 -23.30
CA SER A 154 -14.14 -10.32 -24.11
C SER A 154 -14.99 -9.19 -23.56
N HIS A 155 -14.40 -8.05 -23.22
CA HIS A 155 -15.14 -6.81 -22.94
C HIS A 155 -14.53 -5.59 -23.63
N ASP A 156 -15.47 -4.93 -24.29
CA ASP A 156 -15.63 -3.60 -24.90
C ASP A 156 -14.49 -2.57 -24.90
N SER A 157 -14.30 -1.93 -26.05
CA SER A 157 -13.17 -1.11 -26.48
C SER A 157 -13.41 0.40 -26.42
N ASN A 158 -14.31 0.89 -25.55
CA ASN A 158 -14.75 2.29 -25.55
C ASN A 158 -14.46 3.08 -24.27
N ASP A 159 -13.60 2.59 -23.38
CA ASP A 159 -13.14 3.40 -22.25
C ASP A 159 -11.84 4.16 -22.62
N ILE A 160 -12.01 5.43 -22.95
CA ILE A 160 -10.99 6.39 -23.39
C ILE A 160 -9.90 6.67 -22.34
N ARG A 161 -10.11 6.30 -21.07
CA ARG A 161 -9.09 6.43 -20.01
C ARG A 161 -8.12 5.25 -19.98
N VAL A 162 -8.49 4.14 -20.61
CA VAL A 162 -7.72 2.89 -20.57
C VAL A 162 -6.76 2.79 -21.75
N ASP A 163 -7.09 3.38 -22.90
CA ASP A 163 -6.23 3.38 -24.09
C ASP A 163 -4.88 4.09 -23.88
N PHE A 164 -4.82 5.11 -23.02
CA PHE A 164 -3.56 5.77 -22.70
C PHE A 164 -2.60 4.86 -21.91
N LEU A 165 -3.15 3.95 -21.10
CA LEU A 165 -2.36 2.99 -20.32
C LEU A 165 -2.00 1.74 -21.13
N TRP A 166 -2.86 1.30 -22.06
CA TRP A 166 -2.64 0.13 -22.93
C TRP A 166 -1.64 0.39 -24.07
N ASN A 167 -1.60 1.61 -24.60
CA ASN A 167 -0.70 1.94 -25.71
C ASN A 167 0.74 2.24 -25.27
N ALA A 168 0.99 2.43 -23.97
CA ALA A 168 2.32 2.75 -23.46
C ALA A 168 3.18 1.51 -23.13
N ILE A 169 2.57 0.34 -22.89
CA ILE A 169 3.27 -0.87 -22.44
C ILE A 169 2.65 -2.10 -23.12
N PRO A 170 3.37 -2.84 -23.98
CA PRO A 170 2.87 -4.06 -24.61
C PRO A 170 2.33 -5.08 -23.60
N VAL A 171 1.27 -5.83 -23.95
CA VAL A 171 0.62 -6.85 -23.08
C VAL A 171 1.64 -7.84 -22.47
N SER A 172 2.73 -8.13 -23.17
CA SER A 172 3.86 -8.96 -22.71
C SER A 172 4.56 -8.42 -21.46
N ASN A 173 4.57 -7.10 -21.28
CA ASN A 173 5.31 -6.43 -20.23
C ASN A 173 4.53 -6.35 -18.91
N TYR A 174 3.19 -6.44 -18.91
CA TYR A 174 2.39 -6.45 -17.68
C TYR A 174 2.63 -7.68 -16.82
N ARG A 175 2.80 -8.85 -17.45
CA ARG A 175 3.14 -10.09 -16.72
C ARG A 175 4.54 -9.99 -16.10
N LEU A 176 5.44 -9.25 -16.75
CA LEU A 176 6.76 -8.93 -16.21
C LEU A 176 6.62 -7.99 -15.00
N ILE A 177 5.95 -6.86 -15.16
CA ILE A 177 5.69 -5.87 -14.09
C ILE A 177 5.02 -6.52 -12.87
N TYR A 178 4.04 -7.39 -13.09
CA TYR A 178 3.37 -8.13 -12.02
C TYR A 178 4.33 -8.94 -11.15
N SER A 179 5.36 -9.57 -11.74
CA SER A 179 6.37 -10.31 -10.96
C SER A 179 7.23 -9.40 -10.06
N TYR A 180 7.41 -8.13 -10.46
CA TYR A 180 8.21 -7.15 -9.73
C TYR A 180 7.38 -6.28 -8.77
N MET A 181 6.05 -6.24 -8.89
CA MET A 181 5.13 -5.47 -8.04
C MET A 181 4.86 -6.10 -6.66
N LEU A 182 5.68 -7.08 -6.25
CA LEU A 182 5.59 -7.68 -4.92
C LEU A 182 6.29 -6.78 -3.88
N GLY A 183 5.83 -5.53 -3.73
CA GLY A 183 6.27 -4.60 -2.70
C GLY A 183 5.72 -4.89 -1.29
N ASN A 184 5.85 -3.93 -0.39
CA ASN A 184 5.35 -3.96 0.98
C ASN A 184 4.10 -3.09 1.11
N PHE A 185 3.06 -3.63 1.76
CA PHE A 185 1.86 -2.89 2.14
C PHE A 185 1.97 -2.48 3.60
N THR A 186 1.79 -1.19 3.89
CA THR A 186 1.91 -0.66 5.24
C THR A 186 0.74 0.26 5.56
N LEU A 187 0.25 0.14 6.79
CA LEU A 187 -0.75 1.03 7.37
C LEU A 187 -0.08 1.82 8.48
N TRP A 188 -0.13 3.15 8.41
CA TRP A 188 0.35 4.05 9.45
C TRP A 188 -0.81 4.48 10.33
#